data_AF-A0A8X7UGA7-F1
#
_entry.id   AF-A0A8X7UGA7-F1
#
_cell.length_a   1.000
_cell.length_b   1.000
_cell.length_c   1.000
_cell.angle_alpha   90.00
_cell.angle_beta   90.00
_cell.angle_gamma   90.00
#
_symmetry.space_group_name_H-M   'P 1'
#
loop_
_entity.id
_entity.type
_entity.pdbx_description
1 polymer ?
#
loop_
_entity_poly.entity_id
_entity_poly.type
_entity_poly.pdbx_seq_one_letter_code
_entity_poly.pdbx_strand_id
1 'polypeptide(L)'
;MSNHSAQYNDPMNFWDEPAVVPECLLTHLEIFEWRQYENTVQHRKVAACSATCLKMATLSARSRNRDDRMVMKLKKLKRISKTCRLVFE
;
A
#
# COMPACT_ATOMS: atom_id res chain seq x y z
N MET A 1 24.18 -5.53 -2.08
CA MET A 1 23.26 -4.37 -1.96
C MET A 1 22.46 -4.32 -3.24
N SER A 2 21.18 -4.67 -3.21
CA SER A 2 20.37 -4.79 -4.44
C SER A 2 19.90 -3.40 -4.89
N ASN A 3 20.54 -2.86 -5.94
CA ASN A 3 20.15 -1.59 -6.56
C ASN A 3 18.94 -1.81 -7.47
N HIS A 4 17.74 -1.73 -6.91
CA HIS A 4 16.50 -1.63 -7.69
C HIS A 4 16.19 -0.17 -8.01
N SER A 5 16.99 0.46 -8.87
CA SER A 5 16.61 1.72 -9.52
C SER A 5 15.74 1.40 -10.74
N ALA A 6 14.50 0.97 -10.50
CA ALA A 6 13.51 0.85 -11.56
C ALA A 6 13.05 2.26 -11.95
N GLN A 7 13.51 2.76 -13.10
CA GLN A 7 12.98 3.97 -13.71
C GLN A 7 11.59 3.65 -14.28
N TYR A 8 10.53 3.92 -13.52
CA TYR A 8 9.15 3.78 -13.96
C TYR A 8 8.74 4.98 -14.83
N ASN A 9 9.15 4.96 -16.09
CA ASN A 9 8.52 5.75 -17.17
C ASN A 9 7.40 4.94 -17.85
N ASP A 10 6.76 4.02 -17.13
CA ASP A 10 5.64 3.23 -17.64
C ASP A 10 4.38 4.10 -17.55
N PRO A 11 3.63 4.34 -18.65
CA PRO A 11 2.35 5.02 -18.59
C PRO A 11 1.50 4.31 -17.55
N MET A 12 1.14 5.05 -16.50
CA MET A 12 0.37 4.64 -15.32
C MET A 12 -0.61 3.52 -15.68
N ASN A 13 -0.15 2.26 -15.55
CA ASN A 13 -0.96 1.10 -15.84
C ASN A 13 -2.15 1.21 -14.88
N PHE A 14 -3.34 1.43 -15.44
CA PHE A 14 -4.56 1.56 -14.65
C PHE A 14 -4.68 0.27 -13.86
N TRP A 15 -4.47 0.35 -12.56
CA TRP A 15 -4.58 -0.81 -11.69
C TRP A 15 -6.04 -1.27 -11.74
N ASP A 16 -6.27 -2.40 -12.41
CA ASP A 16 -7.56 -3.06 -12.43
C ASP A 16 -7.75 -3.76 -11.08
N GLU A 17 -8.88 -3.43 -10.43
CA GLU A 17 -9.24 -4.07 -9.17
C GLU A 17 -9.43 -5.56 -9.39
N PRO A 18 -8.62 -6.44 -8.76
CA PRO A 18 -8.72 -7.86 -8.98
C PRO A 18 -10.06 -8.35 -8.45
N ALA A 19 -10.81 -9.07 -9.29
CA ALA A 19 -12.11 -9.62 -8.90
C ALA A 19 -12.02 -10.57 -7.70
N VAL A 20 -10.86 -11.23 -7.54
CA VAL A 20 -10.55 -12.13 -6.43
C VAL A 20 -9.13 -11.86 -5.97
N VAL A 21 -8.95 -11.62 -4.67
CA VAL A 21 -7.61 -11.59 -4.06
C VAL A 21 -7.16 -13.04 -3.89
N PRO A 22 -6.00 -13.45 -4.45
CA PRO A 22 -5.46 -14.79 -4.25
C PRO A 22 -5.40 -15.16 -2.76
N GLU A 23 -5.85 -16.36 -2.42
CA GLU A 23 -5.87 -16.84 -1.03
C GLU A 23 -4.50 -16.74 -0.38
N CYS A 24 -3.44 -17.07 -1.12
CA CYS A 24 -2.07 -17.00 -0.63
C CYS A 24 -1.65 -15.59 -0.19
N LEU A 25 -2.14 -14.55 -0.85
CA LEU A 25 -1.89 -13.17 -0.45
C LEU A 25 -2.67 -12.83 0.82
N LEU A 26 -3.90 -13.33 0.98
CA LEU A 26 -4.68 -13.10 2.19
C LEU A 26 -4.04 -13.77 3.42
N THR A 27 -3.55 -15.01 3.26
CA THR A 27 -3.07 -15.86 4.36
C THR A 27 -1.57 -15.73 4.64
N HIS A 28 -0.74 -15.30 3.68
CA HIS A 28 0.72 -15.31 3.83
C HIS A 28 1.40 -13.97 3.61
N LEU A 29 0.71 -12.93 3.12
CA LEU A 29 1.35 -11.63 2.96
C LEU A 29 1.57 -10.96 4.32
N GLU A 30 2.82 -10.94 4.79
CA GLU A 30 3.19 -10.33 6.08
C GLU A 30 3.75 -8.91 5.94
N ILE A 31 4.44 -8.61 4.83
CA ILE A 31 5.11 -7.34 4.56
C ILE A 31 4.63 -6.78 3.23
N PHE A 32 4.28 -5.50 3.22
CA PHE A 32 3.84 -4.78 2.03
C PHE A 32 4.56 -3.43 1.94
N GLU A 33 5.16 -3.12 0.79
CA GLU A 33 5.85 -1.86 0.54
C GLU A 33 5.24 -1.17 -0.69
N TRP A 34 4.78 0.06 -0.52
CA TRP A 34 4.28 0.91 -1.61
C TRP A 34 5.18 2.11 -1.81
N ARG A 35 5.79 2.22 -2.98
CA ARG A 35 6.59 3.39 -3.36
C ARG A 35 5.79 4.39 -4.19
N GLN A 36 6.06 5.68 -3.98
CA GLN A 36 5.36 6.78 -4.64
C GLN A 36 3.84 6.76 -4.35
N TYR A 37 3.46 6.55 -3.10
CA TYR A 37 2.08 6.57 -2.67
C TYR A 37 1.46 7.98 -2.82
N GLU A 38 0.53 8.13 -3.75
CA GLU A 38 -0.15 9.41 -4.06
C GLU A 38 -1.51 9.59 -3.36
N ASN A 39 -1.93 8.65 -2.49
CA ASN A 39 -3.22 8.71 -1.78
C ASN A 39 -4.47 8.84 -2.66
N THR A 40 -4.39 8.34 -3.88
CA THR A 40 -5.54 8.19 -4.77
C THR A 40 -6.56 7.24 -4.14
N VAL A 41 -7.79 7.24 -4.67
CA VAL A 41 -8.81 6.26 -4.25
C VAL A 41 -8.29 4.83 -4.46
N GLN A 42 -7.60 4.58 -5.58
CA GLN A 42 -7.04 3.27 -5.89
C GLN A 42 -5.96 2.84 -4.89
N HIS A 43 -4.99 3.71 -4.59
CA HIS A 43 -3.95 3.36 -3.63
C HIS A 43 -4.53 3.08 -2.24
N ARG A 44 -5.58 3.82 -1.85
CA ARG A 44 -6.29 3.57 -0.58
C ARG A 44 -7.02 2.23 -0.56
N LYS A 45 -7.62 1.81 -1.67
CA LYS A 45 -8.27 0.50 -1.78
C LYS A 45 -7.26 -0.61 -1.57
N VAL A 46 -6.15 -0.57 -2.30
CA VAL A 46 -5.12 -1.61 -2.20
C VAL A 46 -4.46 -1.62 -0.81
N ALA A 47 -4.21 -0.45 -0.22
CA ALA A 47 -3.71 -0.35 1.16
C ALA A 47 -4.73 -0.84 2.22
N ALA A 48 -6.03 -0.85 1.92
CA ALA A 48 -7.05 -1.42 2.80
C ALA A 48 -7.21 -2.93 2.60
N CYS A 49 -7.05 -3.42 1.38
CA CYS A 49 -7.19 -4.83 0.96
C CYS A 49 -5.99 -5.71 1.36
N SER A 50 -4.95 -5.14 1.95
CA SER A 50 -3.73 -5.84 2.28
C SER A 50 -3.96 -6.80 3.45
N ALA A 51 -4.31 -8.04 3.09
CA ALA A 51 -4.21 -9.33 3.79
C ALA A 51 -4.58 -9.40 5.27
N THR A 52 -5.28 -10.48 5.67
CA THR A 52 -5.56 -10.78 7.09
C THR A 52 -4.29 -10.95 7.92
N CYS A 53 -3.21 -11.44 7.30
CA CYS A 53 -1.95 -11.77 7.98
C CYS A 53 -0.90 -10.66 7.91
N LEU A 54 -1.24 -9.48 7.40
CA LEU A 54 -0.27 -8.40 7.24
C LEU A 54 0.19 -7.88 8.60
N LYS A 55 1.51 -7.88 8.80
CA LYS A 55 2.19 -7.39 10.00
C LYS A 55 2.73 -5.97 9.79
N MET A 56 3.25 -5.67 8.61
CA MET A 56 3.87 -4.38 8.31
C MET A 56 3.51 -3.89 6.92
N ALA A 57 3.07 -2.63 6.84
CA ALA A 57 2.84 -1.93 5.58
C ALA A 57 3.63 -0.61 5.58
N THR A 58 4.56 -0.46 4.64
CA THR A 58 5.36 0.75 4.47
C THR A 58 4.88 1.51 3.25
N LEU A 59 4.50 2.77 3.43
CA LEU A 59 4.08 3.65 2.33
C LEU A 59 5.08 4.80 2.21
N SER A 60 5.80 4.88 1.08
CA SER A 60 6.67 6.01 0.77
C SER A 60 6.01 6.95 -0.22
N ALA A 61 5.82 8.21 0.18
CA ALA A 61 5.15 9.21 -0.64
C ALA A 61 6.12 9.77 -1.70
N ARG A 62 5.61 10.09 -2.89
CA ARG A 62 6.41 10.70 -3.96
C ARG A 62 6.88 12.12 -3.57
N SER A 63 6.09 12.82 -2.77
CA SER A 63 6.42 14.14 -2.23
C SER A 63 6.76 14.05 -0.74
N ARG A 64 7.78 14.80 -0.30
CA ARG A 64 8.15 14.95 1.13
C ARG A 64 7.02 15.52 2.00
N ASN A 65 5.99 16.09 1.37
CA ASN A 65 4.81 16.56 2.06
C ASN A 65 3.93 15.37 2.46
N ARG A 66 4.26 14.79 3.62
CA ARG A 66 3.36 13.96 4.40
C ARG A 66 2.20 14.85 4.85
N ASP A 67 1.21 15.05 3.98
CA ASP A 67 0.01 15.79 4.36
C ASP A 67 -0.67 15.00 5.49
N ASP A 68 -0.84 15.62 6.66
CA ASP A 68 -1.52 15.02 7.81
C ASP A 68 -2.90 14.48 7.43
N ARG A 69 -3.53 15.07 6.41
CA ARG A 69 -4.79 14.60 5.81
C ARG A 69 -4.65 13.23 5.16
N MET A 70 -3.52 12.93 4.51
CA MET A 70 -3.23 11.62 3.92
C MET A 70 -3.12 10.56 5.01
N VAL A 71 -2.33 10.83 6.06
CA VAL A 71 -2.15 9.92 7.19
C VAL A 71 -3.48 9.68 7.93
N MET A 72 -4.27 10.74 8.16
CA MET A 72 -5.61 10.62 8.76
C MET A 72 -6.54 9.74 7.94
N LYS A 73 -6.59 9.90 6.61
CA LYS A 73 -7.43 9.07 5.74
C LYS A 73 -7.06 7.60 5.83
N LEU A 74 -5.76 7.28 5.87
CA LEU A 74 -5.25 5.91 5.98
C LEU A 74 -5.46 5.28 7.37
N LYS A 75 -5.46 6.09 8.44
CA LYS A 75 -5.83 5.64 9.79
C LYS A 75 -7.33 5.33 9.90
N LYS A 76 -8.17 6.03 9.13
CA LYS A 76 -9.63 5.82 9.08
C LYS A 76 -10.05 4.65 8.19
N LEU A 77 -9.16 4.11 7.36
CA LEU A 77 -9.48 2.95 6.53
C LEU A 77 -9.75 1.73 7.42
N LYS A 78 -10.85 1.04 7.12
CA LYS A 78 -11.17 -0.23 7.75
C LYS A 78 -10.19 -1.28 7.22
N ARG A 79 -9.22 -1.65 8.05
CA ARG A 79 -8.21 -2.65 7.71
C ARG A 79 -8.76 -4.05 7.95
N ILE A 80 -8.33 -4.97 7.10
CA ILE A 80 -8.64 -6.39 7.25
C ILE A 80 -7.78 -6.98 8.39
N SER A 81 -6.48 -6.67 8.42
CA SER A 81 -5.61 -7.03 9.55
C SER A 81 -5.74 -6.03 10.71
N LYS A 82 -6.04 -6.56 11.91
CA LYS A 82 -6.06 -5.80 13.17
C LYS A 82 -4.67 -5.55 13.75
N THR A 83 -3.68 -6.34 13.35
CA THR A 83 -2.31 -6.32 13.90
C THR A 83 -1.33 -5.58 13.00
N CYS A 84 -1.74 -5.21 11.78
CA CYS A 84 -0.89 -4.50 10.82
C CYS A 84 -0.43 -3.14 11.34
N ARG A 85 0.89 -2.97 11.44
CA ARG A 85 1.55 -1.69 11.67
C ARG A 85 1.78 -0.97 10.34
N LEU A 86 1.17 0.21 10.21
CA LEU A 86 1.38 1.09 9.07
C LEU A 86 2.53 2.07 9.36
N VAL A 87 3.54 2.07 8.52
CA VAL A 87 4.73 2.93 8.58
C VAL A 87 4.75 3.85 7.36
N PHE A 88 5.13 5.11 7.57
CA PHE A 88 5.32 6.08 6.49
C PHE A 88 6.79 6.44 6.39
N GLU A 89 7.32 6.37 5.17
CA GLU A 89 8.72 6.67 4.84
C GLU A 89 8.84 7.88 3.91
#